data_AF-A0A527YDH6-F1
#
_entry.id   AF-A0A527YDH6-F1
#
_cell.length_a   1.000
_cell.length_b   1.000
_cell.length_c   1.000
_cell.angle_alpha   90.00
_cell.angle_beta   90.00
_cell.angle_gamma   90.00
#
_symmetry.space_group_name_H-M   'P 1'
#
loop_
_entity.id
_entity.type
_entity.pdbx_description
1 polymer ?
#
loop_
_entity_poly.entity_id
_entity_poly.type
_entity_poly.pdbx_seq_one_letter_code
_entity_poly.pdbx_strand_id
1 'polypeptide(L)' 'LTAEQIAEYQADGRRPHWRFLLPNFTSDPLQPERTEIRWNDLVRGEETVDLASLSDPVLMREDGTYLYTLPSVVDDIE' A
#
# COMPACT_ATOMS: atom_id res chain seq x y z
N LEU A 1 -6.58 -2.39 13.96
CA LEU A 1 -7.83 -3.06 14.40
C LEU A 1 -7.46 -4.06 15.48
N THR A 2 -8.24 -4.16 16.56
CA THR A 2 -8.07 -5.25 17.51
C THR A 2 -8.58 -6.56 16.90
N ALA A 3 -8.22 -7.70 17.49
CA ALA A 3 -8.72 -8.99 17.04
C ALA A 3 -10.25 -9.07 17.12
N GLU A 4 -10.85 -8.45 18.15
CA GLU A 4 -12.31 -8.39 18.32
C GLU A 4 -12.97 -7.60 17.19
N GLN A 5 -12.42 -6.44 16.83
CA GLN A 5 -12.94 -5.62 15.73
C GLN A 5 -12.85 -6.35 14.38
N ILE A 6 -11.77 -7.11 14.16
CA ILE A 6 -11.62 -7.94 12.96
C ILE A 6 -12.70 -9.02 12.92
N ALA A 7 -12.93 -9.72 14.04
CA ALA A 7 -13.95 -10.75 14.13
C ALA A 7 -15.36 -10.20 13.93
N GLU A 8 -15.67 -9.02 14.48
CA GLU A 8 -16.94 -8.32 14.27
C GLU A 8 -17.16 -7.99 12.79
N TYR A 9 -16.16 -7.41 12.11
CA TYR A 9 -16.26 -7.12 10.68
C TYR A 9 -16.42 -8.38 9.83
N GLN A 10 -15.78 -9.48 10.20
CA GLN A 10 -15.96 -10.76 9.52
C GLN A 10 -17.36 -11.34 9.75
N ALA A 11 -17.90 -11.23 10.97
CA ALA A 11 -19.26 -11.67 11.31
C ALA A 11 -20.34 -10.84 10.59
N ASP A 12 -20.09 -9.56 10.36
CA ASP A 12 -20.90 -8.66 9.52
C ASP A 12 -20.84 -9.00 8.02
N GLY A 13 -20.05 -10.01 7.62
CA GLY A 13 -19.87 -10.42 6.23
C GLY A 13 -18.94 -9.51 5.42
N ARG A 14 -18.18 -8.62 6.07
CA ARG A 14 -17.20 -7.78 5.37
C ARG A 14 -16.01 -8.62 4.95
N ARG A 15 -15.59 -8.46 3.70
CA ARG A 15 -14.41 -9.12 3.13
C ARG A 15 -13.28 -8.10 3.02
N PRO A 16 -12.07 -8.39 3.54
CA PRO A 16 -11.00 -7.43 3.55
C PRO A 16 -10.42 -7.23 2.14
N HIS A 17 -9.88 -6.03 1.93
CA HIS A 17 -8.94 -5.76 0.84
C HIS A 17 -7.53 -5.94 1.38
N TRP A 18 -6.59 -6.34 0.53
CA TRP A 18 -5.17 -6.34 0.88
C TRP A 18 -4.57 -5.01 0.45
N ARG A 19 -3.86 -4.35 1.36
CA ARG A 19 -3.17 -3.09 1.09
C ARG A 19 -1.66 -3.26 1.28
N PHE A 20 -0.89 -2.51 0.52
CA PHE A 20 0.55 -2.42 0.69
C PHE A 20 0.85 -1.41 1.77
N LEU A 21 1.37 -1.88 2.90
CA LEU A 21 1.84 -1.01 3.96
C LEU A 21 3.09 -0.26 3.48
N LEU A 22 2.97 1.05 3.26
CA LEU A 22 4.09 1.86 2.80
C LEU A 22 5.17 1.95 3.91
N PRO A 23 6.47 1.85 3.57
CA PRO A 23 7.56 1.93 4.53
C PRO A 23 7.87 3.39 4.89
N ASN A 24 6.87 4.12 5.36
CA ASN A 24 6.94 5.54 5.71
C ASN A 24 6.80 5.76 7.23
N PHE A 25 7.32 4.85 8.03
CA PHE A 25 7.24 4.88 9.49
C PHE A 25 8.49 4.23 10.12
N THR A 26 8.87 4.66 11.32
CA THR A 26 9.99 4.05 12.06
C THR A 26 9.53 2.88 12.94
N SER A 27 8.48 3.07 13.75
CA SER A 27 8.08 2.10 14.78
C SER A 27 6.59 1.77 14.80
N ASP A 28 5.74 2.73 14.44
CA ASP A 28 4.28 2.57 14.41
C ASP A 28 3.75 2.90 13.01
N PRO A 29 3.20 1.91 12.26
CA PRO A 29 2.65 2.14 10.92
C PRO A 29 1.42 3.07 10.91
N LEU A 30 0.81 3.36 12.07
CA LEU A 30 -0.26 4.34 12.17
C LEU A 30 0.24 5.78 12.34
N GLN A 31 1.55 5.98 12.42
CA GLN A 31 2.20 7.28 12.54
C GLN A 31 3.19 7.48 11.39
N PRO A 32 2.70 7.73 10.16
CA PRO A 32 3.57 7.95 9.03
C PRO A 32 4.40 9.22 9.21
N GLU A 33 5.65 9.16 8.79
CA GLU A 33 6.61 10.25 8.77
C GLU A 33 7.10 10.49 7.34
N ARG A 34 7.40 11.77 7.05
CA ARG A 34 7.87 12.19 5.72
C ARG A 34 9.01 11.28 5.26
N THR A 35 8.79 10.61 4.14
CA THR A 35 9.72 9.63 3.60
C THR A 35 9.83 9.87 2.10
N GLU A 36 10.95 10.43 1.67
CA GLU A 36 11.16 10.81 0.27
C GLU A 36 11.72 9.64 -0.54
N ILE A 37 11.00 9.26 -1.58
CA ILE A 37 11.50 8.38 -2.64
C ILE A 37 11.85 9.24 -3.83
N ARG A 38 13.04 9.02 -4.38
CA ARG A 38 13.59 9.77 -5.51
C ARG A 38 14.00 8.81 -6.61
N TRP A 39 13.76 9.21 -7.85
CA TRP A 39 14.28 8.51 -9.02
C TRP A 39 14.57 9.52 -10.12
N ASN A 40 15.42 9.13 -11.07
CA ASN A 40 15.71 9.94 -12.25
C ASN A 40 14.89 9.40 -13.43
N ASP A 41 13.79 10.08 -13.73
CA ASP A 41 12.97 9.80 -14.92
C ASP A 41 13.72 10.22 -16.20
N LEU A 42 13.66 9.39 -17.24
CA LEU A 42 14.43 9.62 -18.47
C LEU A 42 13.99 10.87 -19.26
N VAL A 43 12.77 11.37 -19.03
CA VAL A 43 12.22 12.53 -19.74
C VAL A 43 12.16 13.75 -18.81
N ARG A 44 11.74 13.55 -17.55
CA ARG A 44 11.51 14.65 -16.60
C ARG A 44 12.71 14.98 -15.73
N GLY A 45 13.71 14.09 -15.66
CA GLY A 45 14.84 14.23 -14.76
C GLY A 45 14.51 13.75 -13.35
N GLU A 46 15.10 14.39 -12.32
CA GLU A 46 14.88 14.00 -10.93
C GLU A 46 13.43 14.26 -10.49
N GLU A 47 12.75 13.21 -10.07
CA GLU A 47 11.40 13.23 -9.50
C GLU A 47 11.46 12.79 -8.04
N THR A 48 10.56 13.33 -7.21
CA THR A 48 10.51 13.03 -5.77
C THR A 48 9.07 12.89 -5.31
N VAL A 49 8.81 11.87 -4.49
CA VAL A 49 7.52 11.64 -3.84
C VAL A 49 7.72 11.45 -2.35
N ASP A 50 6.91 12.14 -1.54
CA ASP A 50 6.80 11.87 -0.11
C ASP A 50 5.76 10.78 0.13
N LEU A 51 6.18 9.60 0.60
CA LEU A 51 5.28 8.48 0.88
C LEU A 51 4.27 8.78 1.98
N ALA A 52 4.56 9.69 2.93
CA ALA A 52 3.59 10.06 3.97
C ALA A 52 2.40 10.85 3.40
N SER A 53 2.51 11.38 2.18
CA SER A 53 1.41 12.03 1.46
C SER A 53 0.48 11.03 0.75
N LEU A 54 0.84 9.75 0.72
CA LEU A 54 0.10 8.68 0.05
C LEU A 54 -0.57 7.76 1.06
N SER A 55 -1.73 7.23 0.69
CA SER A 55 -2.35 6.13 1.43
C SER A 55 -1.80 4.79 0.97
N ASP A 56 -1.78 3.80 1.88
CA ASP A 56 -1.47 2.40 1.57
C ASP A 56 -2.36 1.88 0.43
N PRO A 57 -1.80 1.61 -0.77
CA PRO A 57 -2.58 1.26 -1.95
C PRO A 57 -3.15 -0.16 -1.82
N VAL A 58 -4.33 -0.38 -2.38
CA VAL A 58 -4.91 -1.73 -2.47
C VAL A 58 -4.13 -2.56 -3.49
N LEU A 59 -3.80 -3.80 -3.16
CA LEU A 59 -3.16 -4.77 -4.05
C LEU A 59 -4.14 -5.85 -4.52
N MET A 60 -5.04 -6.28 -3.63
CA MET A 60 -6.06 -7.29 -3.93
C MET A 60 -7.42 -6.85 -3.39
N ARG A 61 -8.43 -6.96 -4.23
CA ARG A 61 -9.83 -6.64 -3.89
C ARG A 61 -10.44 -7.71 -3.01
N GLU A 62 -11.60 -7.41 -2.44
CA GLU A 62 -12.36 -8.34 -1.60
C GLU A 62 -12.84 -9.61 -2.32
N ASP A 63 -12.85 -9.62 -3.65
CA ASP A 63 -13.20 -10.77 -4.49
C ASP A 63 -11.98 -11.63 -4.88
N GLY A 64 -10.78 -11.28 -4.40
CA GLY A 64 -9.53 -11.96 -4.71
C GLY A 64 -8.88 -11.53 -6.03
N THR A 65 -9.47 -10.56 -6.75
CA THR A 65 -8.83 -10.02 -7.97
C THR A 65 -7.70 -9.05 -7.62
N TYR A 66 -6.60 -9.16 -8.36
CA TYR A 66 -5.46 -8.24 -8.20
C TYR A 66 -5.73 -6.89 -8.90
N LEU A 67 -5.17 -5.83 -8.33
CA LEU A 67 -5.02 -4.54 -9.01
C LEU A 67 -3.71 -4.51 -9.80
N TYR A 68 -3.72 -3.81 -10.93
CA TYR A 68 -2.63 -3.75 -11.90
C TYR A 68 -1.24 -3.53 -11.28
N THR A 69 -1.13 -2.72 -10.24
CA THR A 69 0.14 -2.33 -9.63
C THR A 69 1.00 -3.52 -9.18
N LEU A 70 0.42 -4.54 -8.53
CA LEU A 70 1.21 -5.66 -8.03
C LEU A 70 1.67 -6.60 -9.17
N PRO A 71 0.78 -7.12 -10.04
CA PRO A 71 1.20 -7.99 -11.14
C PRO A 71 2.19 -7.31 -12.08
N SER A 72 1.97 -6.04 -12.46
CA SER A 72 2.90 -5.34 -13.36
C SER A 72 4.31 -5.26 -12.79
N VAL A 73 4.46 -4.92 -11.50
CA VAL A 73 5.78 -4.84 -10.87
C VAL A 73 6.42 -6.23 -10.79
N VAL A 74 5.66 -7.28 -10.49
CA VAL A 74 6.17 -8.66 -10.46
C VAL A 74 6.60 -9.11 -11.85
N ASP A 75 5.80 -8.85 -12.88
CA ASP A 75 6.08 -9.22 -14.27
C ASP A 75 7.33 -8.49 -14.81
N ASP A 76 7.59 -7.25 -14.38
CA ASP A 76 8.75 -6.45 -14.81
C ASP A 76 10.09 -6.86 -14.12
N ILE A 77 10.05 -7.64 -13.02
CA ILE A 77 11.24 -8.03 -12.25
C ILE A 77 11.95 -9.26 -12.84
N GLU A 78 11.24 -10.09 -13.60
CA GLU A 78 11.79 -11.25 -14.31
C GLU A 78 12.67 -10.86 -15.51
#